data_AF-A0A1F3ILN6-F1
#
_entry.id   AF-A0A1F3ILN6-F1
#
_cell.length_a   1.000
_cell.length_b   1.000
_cell.length_c   1.000
_cell.angle_alpha   90.00
_cell.angle_beta   90.00
_cell.angle_gamma   90.00
#
_symmetry.space_group_name_H-M   'P 1'
#
loop_
_entity.id
_entity.type
_entity.pdbx_description
1 polymer ?
#
loop_
_entity_poly.entity_id
_entity_poly.type
_entity_poly.pdbx_seq_one_letter_code
_entity_poly.pdbx_strand_id
1 'polypeptide(L)'
;MLNLGQIATSDYNLLGAISEEELLGAIERASLNERKQFVRKIQAQTKQTVAAGTGTQNSRGEFEKRLHWLPKEIQQGLAGKTLQAVDAAYYTTKSIATSKIVKMLKDDDNKIVGQCNISSAKLEKGNIMLLAGIILLAGISGVDRGAAEVNYDILPDFIRNGEFEFKANGTTLIPSTSCDVFNTTGMNIRKGLFVMDNPKVILDQQAMELNIEWGANAPANMYMKAILIGTSVTKY
;
A
#
# COMPACT_ATOMS: atom_id res chain seq x y z
N MET A 1 13.12 -4.04 -22.52
CA MET A 1 12.31 -3.13 -23.35
C MET A 1 10.96 -3.79 -23.56
N LEU A 2 9.87 -3.06 -23.34
CA LEU A 2 8.51 -3.54 -23.61
C LEU A 2 8.24 -3.57 -25.12
N ASN A 3 7.59 -4.62 -25.63
CA ASN A 3 7.20 -4.68 -27.04
C ASN A 3 5.72 -4.28 -27.23
N LEU A 4 5.35 -3.93 -28.48
CA LEU A 4 4.00 -3.43 -28.77
C LEU A 4 2.91 -4.47 -28.49
N GLY A 5 3.21 -5.76 -28.67
CA GLY A 5 2.32 -6.86 -28.33
C GLY A 5 1.99 -6.91 -26.83
N GLN A 6 3.00 -6.87 -25.96
CA GLN A 6 2.85 -6.84 -24.50
C GLN A 6 2.04 -5.63 -24.04
N ILE A 7 2.27 -4.46 -24.65
CA ILE A 7 1.52 -3.25 -24.35
C ILE A 7 0.05 -3.40 -24.76
N ALA A 8 -0.21 -3.98 -25.94
CA ALA A 8 -1.56 -4.21 -26.43
C ALA A 8 -2.31 -5.26 -25.58
N THR A 9 -1.65 -6.30 -25.09
CA THR A 9 -2.31 -7.38 -24.34
C THR A 9 -2.35 -7.19 -22.82
N SER A 10 -1.62 -6.21 -22.29
CA SER A 10 -1.58 -5.93 -20.84
C SER A 10 -2.94 -5.49 -20.29
N ASP A 11 -3.26 -5.92 -19.07
CA ASP A 11 -4.48 -5.51 -18.36
C ASP A 11 -4.31 -4.15 -17.64
N TYR A 12 -3.12 -3.53 -17.74
CA TYR A 12 -2.77 -2.24 -17.16
C TYR A 12 -2.48 -1.19 -18.23
N ASN A 13 -2.74 0.07 -17.91
CA ASN A 13 -2.34 1.19 -18.77
C ASN A 13 -0.83 1.47 -18.68
N LEU A 14 -0.05 0.82 -19.54
CA LEU A 14 1.41 0.94 -19.60
C LEU A 14 1.90 2.17 -20.38
N LEU A 15 1.00 2.95 -21.01
CA LEU A 15 1.40 4.09 -21.85
C LEU A 15 2.12 5.19 -21.06
N GLY A 16 1.78 5.37 -19.78
CA GLY A 16 2.48 6.32 -18.91
C GLY A 16 3.87 5.84 -18.46
N ALA A 17 4.21 4.56 -18.66
CA ALA A 17 5.45 3.94 -18.20
C ALA A 17 6.52 3.81 -19.29
N ILE A 18 6.23 4.25 -20.52
CA ILE A 18 7.11 4.10 -21.68
C ILE A 18 7.48 5.48 -22.20
N SER A 19 8.76 5.70 -22.49
CA SER A 19 9.22 6.95 -23.12
C SER A 19 8.79 7.01 -24.59
N GLU A 20 8.66 8.22 -25.13
CA GLU A 20 8.25 8.42 -26.52
C GLU A 20 9.18 7.70 -27.51
N GLU A 21 10.49 7.72 -27.28
CA GLU A 21 11.48 6.99 -28.09
C GLU A 21 11.32 5.47 -28.00
N GLU A 22 11.06 4.91 -26.81
CA GLU A 22 10.83 3.48 -26.65
C GLU A 22 9.53 3.05 -27.34
N LEU A 23 8.48 3.90 -27.30
CA LEU A 23 7.21 3.65 -27.97
C LEU A 23 7.38 3.70 -29.49
N LEU A 24 8.06 4.71 -30.03
CA LEU A 24 8.33 4.83 -31.46
C LEU A 24 9.16 3.63 -31.95
N GLY A 25 10.22 3.27 -31.22
CA GLY A 25 11.01 2.08 -31.54
C GLY A 25 10.20 0.77 -31.45
N ALA A 26 9.27 0.66 -30.50
CA ALA A 26 8.38 -0.49 -30.39
C ALA A 26 7.36 -0.55 -31.55
N ILE A 27 6.83 0.59 -31.99
CA ILE A 27 5.93 0.67 -33.16
C ILE A 27 6.69 0.27 -34.42
N GLU A 28 7.89 0.80 -34.64
CA GLU A 28 8.71 0.50 -35.82
C GLU A 28 9.03 -0.99 -35.93
N ARG A 29 9.35 -1.65 -34.81
CA ARG A 29 9.69 -3.08 -34.76
C ARG A 29 8.47 -4.02 -34.77
N ALA A 30 7.27 -3.51 -34.52
CA ALA A 30 6.06 -4.32 -34.41
C ALA A 30 5.48 -4.73 -35.77
N SER A 31 4.88 -5.91 -35.80
CA SER A 31 4.11 -6.41 -36.94
C SER A 31 2.82 -5.60 -37.17
N LEU A 32 2.29 -5.67 -38.39
CA LEU A 32 1.08 -4.95 -38.78
C LEU A 32 -0.16 -5.34 -37.94
N ASN A 33 -0.18 -6.58 -37.41
CA ASN A 33 -1.24 -7.07 -36.53
C ASN A 33 -1.12 -6.50 -35.11
N GLU A 34 0.09 -6.42 -34.55
CA GLU A 34 0.33 -5.82 -33.24
C GLU A 34 0.02 -4.33 -33.25
N ARG A 35 0.38 -3.61 -34.33
CA ARG A 35 0.01 -2.20 -34.53
C ARG A 35 -1.51 -2.01 -34.57
N LYS A 36 -2.24 -2.87 -35.28
CA LYS A 36 -3.71 -2.83 -35.31
C LYS A 36 -4.34 -3.09 -33.93
N GLN A 37 -3.81 -4.05 -33.18
CA GLN A 37 -4.28 -4.34 -31.82
C GLN A 37 -4.01 -3.16 -30.86
N PHE A 38 -2.82 -2.57 -30.95
CA PHE A 38 -2.44 -1.40 -30.18
C PHE A 38 -3.34 -0.19 -30.47
N VAL A 39 -3.57 0.13 -31.75
CA VAL A 39 -4.48 1.24 -32.15
C VAL A 39 -5.91 0.99 -31.68
N ARG A 40 -6.41 -0.25 -31.79
CA ARG A 40 -7.75 -0.60 -31.26
C ARG A 40 -7.84 -0.39 -29.75
N LYS A 41 -6.79 -0.75 -29.00
CA LYS A 41 -6.74 -0.55 -27.55
C LYS A 41 -6.71 0.94 -27.18
N ILE A 42 -5.91 1.75 -27.87
CA ILE A 42 -5.90 3.21 -27.65
C ILE A 42 -7.28 3.78 -27.94
N GLN A 43 -7.91 3.43 -29.06
CA GLN A 43 -9.25 3.91 -29.40
C GLN A 43 -10.31 3.50 -28.35
N ALA A 44 -10.18 2.31 -27.76
CA ALA A 44 -11.04 1.85 -26.68
C ALA A 44 -10.78 2.61 -25.36
N GLN A 45 -9.51 2.86 -25.00
CA GLN A 45 -9.13 3.65 -23.83
C GLN A 45 -9.57 5.11 -23.93
N THR A 46 -9.40 5.75 -25.09
CA THR A 46 -9.86 7.14 -25.32
C THR A 46 -11.38 7.26 -25.21
N LYS A 47 -12.13 6.22 -25.58
CA LYS A 47 -13.59 6.20 -25.37
C LYS A 47 -13.96 6.00 -23.89
N GLN A 48 -13.17 5.24 -23.12
CA GLN A 48 -13.38 5.06 -21.69
C GLN A 48 -13.02 6.29 -20.86
N THR A 49 -11.98 7.04 -21.22
CA THR A 49 -11.61 8.29 -20.51
C THR A 49 -12.65 9.39 -20.69
N VAL A 50 -13.34 9.44 -21.83
CA VAL A 50 -14.44 10.40 -22.08
C VAL A 50 -15.71 10.00 -21.31
N ALA A 51 -15.91 8.71 -21.01
CA ALA A 51 -17.01 8.22 -20.18
C ALA A 51 -16.74 8.28 -18.66
N ALA A 52 -15.47 8.38 -18.26
CA ALA A 52 -15.02 8.40 -16.86
C ALA A 52 -14.89 9.83 -16.27
N GLY A 53 -15.75 10.77 -16.70
CA GLY A 53 -15.86 12.12 -16.12
C GLY A 53 -16.32 12.15 -14.64
N THR A 54 -16.59 10.99 -14.05
CA THR A 54 -16.89 10.84 -12.62
C THR A 54 -15.78 10.02 -11.97
N GLY A 55 -14.84 10.72 -11.32
CA GLY A 55 -13.67 10.15 -10.67
C GLY A 55 -13.99 9.17 -9.55
N THR A 56 -14.17 7.91 -9.89
CA THR A 56 -13.99 6.84 -8.91
C THR A 56 -12.51 6.78 -8.56
N GLN A 57 -12.17 7.25 -7.36
CA GLN A 57 -10.88 7.06 -6.72
C GLN A 57 -10.68 5.56 -6.43
N ASN A 58 -10.35 4.79 -7.44
CA ASN A 58 -10.01 3.38 -7.29
C ASN A 58 -8.49 3.25 -7.08
N SER A 59 -8.08 2.45 -6.10
CA SER A 59 -6.67 2.14 -5.81
C SER A 59 -5.92 1.67 -7.07
N ARG A 60 -6.60 0.94 -7.95
CA ARG A 60 -6.07 0.49 -9.24
C ARG A 60 -5.77 1.64 -10.21
N GLY A 61 -6.64 2.63 -10.35
CA GLY A 61 -6.39 3.77 -11.24
C GLY A 61 -5.25 4.65 -10.73
N GLU A 62 -5.15 4.82 -9.42
CA GLU A 62 -4.02 5.50 -8.77
C GLU A 62 -2.70 4.71 -8.89
N PHE A 63 -2.76 3.38 -8.88
CA PHE A 63 -1.62 2.51 -9.17
C PHE A 63 -1.18 2.61 -10.64
N GLU A 64 -2.12 2.57 -11.58
CA GLU A 64 -1.84 2.67 -13.02
C GLU A 64 -1.19 4.01 -13.41
N LYS A 65 -1.63 5.14 -12.82
CA LYS A 65 -0.97 6.45 -13.02
C LYS A 65 0.50 6.44 -12.60
N ARG A 66 0.85 5.68 -11.55
CA ARG A 66 2.19 5.64 -10.95
C ARG A 66 3.00 4.42 -11.37
N LEU A 67 2.52 3.66 -12.36
CA LEU A 67 3.19 2.45 -12.85
C LEU A 67 4.61 2.73 -13.34
N HIS A 68 4.84 3.94 -13.85
CA HIS A 68 6.14 4.43 -14.29
C HIS A 68 7.16 4.64 -13.17
N TRP A 69 6.73 4.74 -11.91
CA TRP A 69 7.61 4.82 -10.72
C TRP A 69 8.07 3.44 -10.24
N LEU A 70 7.46 2.36 -10.72
CA LEU A 70 7.90 1.01 -10.37
C LEU A 70 9.20 0.65 -11.11
N PRO A 71 10.06 -0.22 -10.55
CA PRO A 71 11.22 -0.74 -11.25
C PRO A 71 10.87 -1.35 -12.62
N LYS A 72 11.77 -1.21 -13.60
CA LYS A 72 11.52 -1.68 -14.99
C LYS A 72 11.24 -3.19 -15.07
N GLU A 73 11.82 -4.02 -14.19
CA GLU A 73 11.52 -5.46 -14.19
C GLU A 73 10.06 -5.74 -13.84
N ILE A 74 9.48 -4.95 -12.94
CA ILE A 74 8.11 -5.13 -12.44
C ILE A 74 7.12 -4.66 -13.48
N GLN A 75 7.40 -3.55 -14.15
CA GLN A 75 6.61 -3.09 -15.29
C GLN A 75 6.58 -4.14 -16.41
N GLN A 76 7.73 -4.76 -16.71
CA GLN A 76 7.82 -5.85 -17.69
C GLN A 76 7.08 -7.10 -17.24
N GLY A 77 7.15 -7.47 -15.95
CA GLY A 77 6.42 -8.62 -15.42
C GLY A 77 4.90 -8.42 -15.43
N LEU A 78 4.43 -7.21 -15.10
CA LEU A 78 3.01 -6.85 -15.20
C LEU A 78 2.52 -6.85 -16.65
N ALA A 79 3.33 -6.33 -17.58
CA ALA A 79 3.01 -6.34 -19.02
C ALA A 79 3.01 -7.75 -19.62
N GLY A 80 3.94 -8.60 -19.18
CA GLY A 80 4.07 -9.98 -19.60
C GLY A 80 3.12 -10.96 -18.89
N LYS A 81 2.25 -10.49 -18.00
CA LYS A 81 1.32 -11.30 -17.19
C LYS A 81 2.03 -12.36 -16.33
N THR A 82 3.30 -12.15 -15.99
CA THR A 82 4.03 -13.00 -15.01
C THR A 82 3.85 -12.48 -13.59
N LEU A 83 3.47 -11.21 -13.44
CA LEU A 83 3.12 -10.56 -12.19
C LEU A 83 1.68 -10.04 -12.25
N GLN A 84 1.03 -9.96 -11.10
CA GLN A 84 -0.29 -9.37 -10.91
C GLN A 84 -0.29 -8.38 -9.76
N ALA A 85 -1.05 -7.30 -9.89
CA ALA A 85 -1.35 -6.37 -8.83
C ALA A 85 -2.56 -6.89 -8.03
N VAL A 86 -2.38 -7.06 -6.72
CA VAL A 86 -3.37 -7.59 -5.78
C VAL A 86 -3.58 -6.62 -4.63
N ASP A 87 -4.78 -6.61 -4.06
CA ASP A 87 -5.02 -5.88 -2.81
C ASP A 87 -4.26 -6.54 -1.67
N ALA A 88 -3.48 -5.76 -0.93
CA ALA A 88 -2.66 -6.24 0.16
C ALA A 88 -2.96 -5.50 1.46
N ALA A 89 -2.96 -6.26 2.55
CA ALA A 89 -3.11 -5.75 3.90
C ALA A 89 -2.08 -6.43 4.83
N TYR A 90 -1.08 -5.67 5.28
CA TYR A 90 -0.12 -6.13 6.27
C TYR A 90 -0.47 -5.57 7.63
N TYR A 91 -0.63 -6.43 8.63
CA TYR A 91 -1.01 -6.02 9.98
C TYR A 91 0.01 -6.46 11.02
N THR A 92 0.06 -5.69 12.10
CA THR A 92 0.85 -5.93 13.30
C THR A 92 0.07 -5.43 14.51
N THR A 93 0.16 -6.17 15.62
CA THR A 93 -0.49 -5.82 16.88
C THR A 93 0.52 -5.88 18.01
N LYS A 94 0.53 -4.89 18.89
CA LYS A 94 1.45 -4.84 20.04
C LYS A 94 0.74 -4.35 21.30
N SER A 95 1.21 -4.84 22.44
CA SER A 95 0.82 -4.28 23.74
C SER A 95 1.44 -2.89 23.89
N ILE A 96 0.65 -1.95 24.39
CA ILE A 96 1.06 -0.56 24.62
C ILE A 96 0.97 -0.16 26.09
N ALA A 97 0.65 -1.11 26.98
CA ALA A 97 0.42 -0.84 28.40
C ALA A 97 1.66 -0.29 29.15
N THR A 98 2.87 -0.59 28.67
CA THR A 98 4.12 -0.34 29.41
C THR A 98 4.93 0.85 28.92
N SER A 99 4.61 1.40 27.75
CA SER A 99 5.41 2.43 27.09
C SER A 99 4.51 3.45 26.41
N LYS A 100 4.96 4.70 26.39
CA LYS A 100 4.32 5.81 25.68
C LYS A 100 4.76 5.94 24.22
N ILE A 101 5.73 5.12 23.83
CA ILE A 101 6.21 4.98 22.47
C ILE A 101 6.13 3.50 22.07
N VAL A 102 5.61 3.23 20.89
CA VAL A 102 5.56 1.89 20.33
C VAL A 102 6.08 1.89 18.89
N LYS A 103 7.01 0.97 18.61
CA LYS A 103 7.42 0.64 17.25
C LYS A 103 6.53 -0.49 16.76
N MET A 104 5.50 -0.18 16.00
CA MET A 104 4.53 -1.16 15.50
C MET A 104 5.17 -2.16 14.53
N LEU A 105 6.17 -1.72 13.77
CA LEU A 105 6.98 -2.55 12.88
C LEU A 105 8.44 -2.46 13.30
N LYS A 106 9.09 -3.61 13.51
CA LYS A 106 10.51 -3.75 13.84
C LYS A 106 11.12 -5.02 13.21
N ASP A 107 12.43 -5.04 13.09
CA ASP A 107 13.19 -6.09 12.39
C ASP A 107 13.13 -7.49 13.04
N ASP A 108 12.81 -7.57 14.33
CA ASP A 108 12.68 -8.82 15.10
C ASP A 108 11.20 -9.26 15.25
N ASP A 109 10.26 -8.61 14.57
CA ASP A 109 8.87 -9.07 14.54
C ASP A 109 8.75 -10.39 13.77
N ASN A 110 8.15 -11.40 14.40
CA ASN A 110 7.88 -12.68 13.77
C ASN A 110 6.44 -12.74 13.25
N LYS A 111 6.25 -13.43 12.12
CA LYS A 111 4.92 -13.73 11.61
C LYS A 111 4.20 -14.71 12.55
N ILE A 112 3.16 -14.21 13.22
CA ILE A 112 2.31 -14.98 14.14
C ILE A 112 0.86 -14.65 13.82
N VAL A 113 0.07 -15.65 13.45
CA VAL A 113 -1.35 -15.46 13.09
C VAL A 113 -2.10 -14.84 14.27
N GLY A 114 -2.87 -13.79 14.01
CA GLY A 114 -3.59 -13.04 15.05
C GLY A 114 -2.76 -11.92 15.68
N GLN A 115 -1.45 -11.84 15.39
CA GLN A 115 -0.58 -10.76 15.87
C GLN A 115 0.11 -10.00 14.74
N CYS A 116 0.79 -10.69 13.84
CA CYS A 116 1.52 -10.09 12.74
C CYS A 116 1.54 -11.01 11.52
N ASN A 117 1.24 -10.48 10.32
CA ASN A 117 1.32 -11.27 9.09
C ASN A 117 2.57 -10.98 8.24
N ILE A 118 3.45 -10.09 8.71
CA ILE A 118 4.72 -9.75 8.09
C ILE A 118 5.88 -10.13 9.03
N SER A 119 6.99 -10.60 8.47
CA SER A 119 8.18 -10.94 9.25
C SER A 119 9.24 -9.86 9.07
N SER A 120 9.94 -9.54 10.16
CA SER A 120 11.05 -8.57 10.21
C SER A 120 10.73 -7.21 9.60
N ALA A 121 9.45 -6.81 9.63
CA ALA A 121 8.95 -5.61 8.98
C ALA A 121 9.38 -5.42 7.51
N LYS A 122 9.62 -6.53 6.80
CA LYS A 122 10.11 -6.55 5.41
C LYS A 122 9.14 -7.28 4.51
N LEU A 123 8.96 -6.74 3.31
CA LEU A 123 8.25 -7.44 2.25
C LEU A 123 9.10 -8.62 1.74
N GLU A 124 8.44 -9.72 1.40
CA GLU A 124 9.09 -10.88 0.79
C GLU A 124 9.77 -10.50 -0.52
N LYS A 125 10.85 -11.21 -0.86
CA LYS A 125 11.65 -10.94 -2.06
C LYS A 125 10.78 -10.97 -3.32
N GLY A 126 10.85 -9.91 -4.12
CA GLY A 126 10.07 -9.71 -5.34
C GLY A 126 8.67 -9.13 -5.13
N ASN A 127 8.23 -8.92 -3.89
CA ASN A 127 6.95 -8.26 -3.61
C ASN A 127 7.17 -6.77 -3.33
N ILE A 128 6.49 -5.92 -4.09
CA ILE A 128 6.50 -4.47 -3.93
C ILE A 128 5.10 -4.03 -3.54
N MET A 129 4.99 -3.05 -2.64
CA MET A 129 3.71 -2.50 -2.23
C MET A 129 3.61 -1.01 -2.55
N LEU A 130 2.50 -0.59 -3.16
CA LEU A 130 2.06 0.80 -3.15
C LEU A 130 1.18 1.02 -1.92
N LEU A 131 1.73 1.62 -0.87
CA LEU A 131 1.04 1.98 0.35
C LEU A 131 0.08 3.14 0.08
N ALA A 132 -1.22 2.87 0.18
CA ALA A 132 -2.28 3.84 -0.10
C ALA A 132 -2.98 4.36 1.17
N GLY A 133 -2.85 3.63 2.27
CA GLY A 133 -3.42 4.04 3.55
C GLY A 133 -2.88 3.24 4.72
N ILE A 134 -3.07 3.78 5.91
CA ILE A 134 -2.74 3.13 7.18
C ILE A 134 -4.02 3.13 8.01
N ILE A 135 -4.32 1.98 8.61
CA ILE A 135 -5.39 1.87 9.60
C ILE A 135 -4.74 1.69 10.95
N LEU A 136 -5.14 2.52 11.91
CA LEU A 136 -4.67 2.44 13.28
C LEU A 136 -5.85 2.33 14.23
N LEU A 137 -5.84 1.28 15.05
CA LEU A 137 -6.91 0.95 15.99
C LEU A 137 -6.30 0.56 17.33
N ALA A 138 -7.09 0.65 18.39
CA ALA A 138 -6.69 0.18 19.70
C ALA A 138 -7.86 -0.49 20.42
N GLY A 139 -7.55 -1.31 21.42
CA GLY A 139 -8.55 -2.00 22.21
C GLY A 139 -7.94 -2.62 23.46
N ILE A 140 -8.80 -2.98 24.40
CA ILE A 140 -8.41 -3.61 25.66
C ILE A 140 -8.80 -5.09 25.58
N SER A 141 -7.86 -5.97 25.92
CA SER A 141 -8.13 -7.41 26.06
C SER A 141 -8.69 -7.73 27.44
N GLY A 142 -9.41 -8.85 27.54
CA GLY A 142 -9.75 -9.43 28.83
C GLY A 142 -8.50 -9.90 29.59
N VAL A 143 -8.66 -10.15 30.89
CA VAL A 143 -7.59 -10.73 31.72
C VAL A 143 -7.14 -12.06 31.12
N ASP A 144 -5.83 -12.28 31.06
CA ASP A 144 -5.16 -13.46 30.48
C ASP A 144 -5.44 -13.72 28.99
N ARG A 145 -5.94 -12.73 28.24
CA ARG A 145 -6.16 -12.84 26.80
C ARG A 145 -5.11 -12.08 26.00
N GLY A 146 -4.79 -12.60 24.83
CA GLY A 146 -3.81 -12.01 23.92
C GLY A 146 -4.40 -11.02 22.92
N ALA A 147 -3.51 -10.40 22.13
CA ALA A 147 -3.89 -9.47 21.06
C ALA A 147 -4.91 -10.03 20.04
N ALA A 148 -4.91 -11.35 19.83
CA ALA A 148 -5.79 -12.02 18.88
C ALA A 148 -7.28 -11.95 19.28
N GLU A 149 -7.59 -11.71 20.56
CA GLU A 149 -8.95 -11.68 21.10
C GLU A 149 -9.45 -10.25 21.38
N VAL A 150 -8.68 -9.24 21.00
CA VAL A 150 -9.03 -7.83 21.23
C VAL A 150 -10.07 -7.37 20.22
N ASN A 151 -11.15 -6.77 20.72
CA ASN A 151 -12.08 -5.99 19.91
C ASN A 151 -11.48 -4.60 19.67
N TYR A 152 -10.83 -4.43 18.52
CA TYR A 152 -10.20 -3.18 18.13
C TYR A 152 -11.24 -2.15 17.65
N ASP A 153 -11.12 -0.93 18.14
CA ASP A 153 -11.93 0.21 17.71
C ASP A 153 -11.05 1.46 17.47
N ILE A 154 -11.68 2.58 17.14
CA ILE A 154 -11.04 3.88 16.95
C ILE A 154 -10.16 4.22 18.16
N LEU A 155 -9.04 4.86 17.88
CA LEU A 155 -8.08 5.27 18.90
C LEU A 155 -8.74 6.10 20.01
N PRO A 156 -8.44 5.82 21.29
CA PRO A 156 -8.85 6.68 22.38
C PRO A 156 -8.11 8.02 22.32
N ASP A 157 -8.74 9.05 22.91
CA ASP A 157 -8.29 10.45 22.83
C ASP A 157 -6.84 10.65 23.24
N PHE A 158 -6.37 9.94 24.27
CA PHE A 158 -5.01 10.09 24.76
C PHE A 158 -3.94 9.59 23.77
N ILE A 159 -4.28 8.65 22.87
CA ILE A 159 -3.42 8.21 21.77
C ILE A 159 -3.62 9.13 20.56
N ARG A 160 -4.85 9.60 20.30
CA ARG A 160 -5.14 10.55 19.22
C ARG A 160 -4.38 11.87 19.36
N ASN A 161 -4.17 12.31 20.60
CA ASN A 161 -3.34 13.48 20.92
C ASN A 161 -1.83 13.24 20.74
N GLY A 162 -1.43 12.05 20.31
CA GLY A 162 -0.05 11.71 19.96
C GLY A 162 0.28 11.94 18.49
N GLU A 163 1.43 11.44 18.08
CA GLU A 163 1.97 11.55 16.73
C GLU A 163 2.45 10.18 16.24
N PHE A 164 2.43 10.00 14.92
CA PHE A 164 3.03 8.84 14.27
C PHE A 164 4.01 9.27 13.17
N GLU A 165 4.98 8.41 12.92
CA GLU A 165 5.97 8.56 11.87
C GLU A 165 6.12 7.23 11.13
N PHE A 166 6.24 7.29 9.80
CA PHE A 166 6.48 6.12 8.97
C PHE A 166 7.78 6.27 8.17
N LYS A 167 8.69 5.31 8.37
CA LYS A 167 9.96 5.23 7.66
C LYS A 167 10.06 3.92 6.89
N ALA A 168 10.77 3.94 5.77
CA ALA A 168 11.22 2.74 5.10
C ALA A 168 12.68 2.93 4.68
N ASN A 169 13.51 1.93 4.92
CA ASN A 169 14.94 1.96 4.57
C ASN A 169 15.66 3.24 5.06
N GLY A 170 15.38 3.66 6.30
CA GLY A 170 15.95 4.87 6.91
C GLY A 170 15.42 6.20 6.36
N THR A 171 14.56 6.19 5.34
CA THR A 171 13.96 7.40 4.77
C THR A 171 12.59 7.65 5.39
N THR A 172 12.35 8.85 5.90
CA THR A 172 11.04 9.28 6.38
C THR A 172 10.09 9.48 5.20
N LEU A 173 9.08 8.61 5.11
CA LEU A 173 8.05 8.65 4.08
C LEU A 173 6.83 9.45 4.51
N ILE A 174 6.51 9.39 5.80
CA ILE A 174 5.50 10.23 6.46
C ILE A 174 6.18 10.85 7.68
N PRO A 175 6.31 12.19 7.73
CA PRO A 175 6.89 12.87 8.88
C PRO A 175 5.98 12.74 10.10
N SER A 176 6.46 13.22 11.25
CA SER A 176 5.64 13.27 12.46
C SER A 176 4.30 13.95 12.19
N THR A 177 3.23 13.17 12.27
CA THR A 177 1.87 13.57 11.92
C THR A 177 0.96 13.24 13.07
N SER A 178 0.00 14.12 13.39
CA SER A 178 -0.95 13.88 14.48
C SER A 178 -1.76 12.60 14.24
N CYS A 179 -1.97 11.81 15.30
CA CYS A 179 -2.82 10.63 15.26
C CYS A 179 -4.32 10.96 15.11
N ASP A 180 -4.72 12.23 15.15
CA ASP A 180 -6.12 12.63 14.91
C ASP A 180 -6.56 12.35 13.45
N VAL A 181 -5.61 12.19 12.51
CA VAL A 181 -5.94 11.76 11.14
C VAL A 181 -6.59 10.38 11.07
N PHE A 182 -6.48 9.56 12.13
CA PHE A 182 -7.15 8.27 12.24
C PHE A 182 -8.55 8.38 12.86
N ASN A 183 -9.00 9.57 13.26
CA ASN A 183 -10.34 9.77 13.79
C ASN A 183 -11.38 9.78 12.66
N THR A 184 -11.96 8.60 12.42
CA THR A 184 -13.00 8.43 11.40
C THR A 184 -14.41 8.41 11.99
N THR A 185 -14.60 8.97 13.19
CA THR A 185 -15.91 8.97 13.87
C THR A 185 -16.93 9.77 13.06
N GLY A 186 -18.10 9.17 12.80
CA GLY A 186 -19.16 9.82 12.01
C GLY A 186 -18.90 9.91 10.50
N MET A 187 -17.79 9.34 10.02
CA MET A 187 -17.46 9.28 8.59
C MET A 187 -17.92 7.94 8.00
N ASN A 188 -18.31 7.93 6.72
CA ASN A 188 -18.65 6.70 6.00
C ASN A 188 -17.40 6.03 5.37
N ILE A 189 -16.36 5.85 6.18
CA ILE A 189 -15.10 5.17 5.80
C ILE A 189 -14.73 4.13 6.86
N ARG A 190 -13.76 3.28 6.55
CA ARG A 190 -13.30 2.25 7.50
C ARG A 190 -12.75 2.90 8.77
N LYS A 191 -13.10 2.33 9.93
CA LYS A 191 -12.62 2.79 11.24
C LYS A 191 -11.10 2.90 11.27
N GLY A 192 -10.58 4.02 11.77
CA GLY A 192 -9.16 4.22 11.98
C GLY A 192 -8.36 4.42 10.69
N LEU A 193 -9.01 4.62 9.53
CA LEU A 193 -8.35 4.74 8.24
C LEU A 193 -7.83 6.15 7.99
N PHE A 194 -6.52 6.26 7.79
CA PHE A 194 -5.86 7.38 7.17
C PHE A 194 -5.58 7.05 5.69
N VAL A 195 -6.25 7.75 4.78
CA VAL A 195 -6.01 7.65 3.33
C VAL A 195 -4.88 8.60 2.95
N MET A 196 -3.93 8.13 2.16
CA MET A 196 -2.83 8.97 1.68
C MET A 196 -3.19 9.61 0.34
N ASP A 197 -3.15 10.94 0.29
CA ASP A 197 -3.25 11.68 -0.98
C ASP A 197 -2.04 11.43 -1.89
N ASN A 198 -0.89 11.08 -1.30
CA ASN A 198 0.33 10.73 -2.02
C ASN A 198 0.84 9.34 -1.60
N PRO A 199 0.28 8.26 -2.19
CA PRO A 199 0.72 6.89 -1.95
C PRO A 199 2.22 6.69 -2.12
N LYS A 200 2.81 5.80 -1.30
CA LYS A 200 4.25 5.57 -1.25
C LYS A 200 4.60 4.17 -1.74
N VAL A 201 5.63 4.04 -2.57
CA VAL A 201 6.14 2.74 -3.02
C VAL A 201 7.12 2.20 -1.98
N ILE A 202 6.89 0.97 -1.54
CA ILE A 202 7.74 0.20 -0.63
C ILE A 202 8.31 -0.97 -1.40
N LEU A 203 9.64 -1.04 -1.49
CA LEU A 203 10.32 -2.11 -2.22
C LEU A 203 10.49 -3.35 -1.34
N ASP A 204 10.83 -4.47 -1.96
CA ASP A 204 11.12 -5.70 -1.25
C ASP A 204 12.37 -5.56 -0.37
N GLN A 205 12.44 -6.37 0.70
CA GLN A 205 13.60 -6.42 1.61
C GLN A 205 13.96 -5.10 2.31
N GLN A 206 13.17 -4.04 2.17
CA GLN A 206 13.30 -2.80 2.92
C GLN A 206 12.60 -2.92 4.27
N ALA A 207 13.33 -2.62 5.35
CA ALA A 207 12.75 -2.55 6.68
C ALA A 207 11.80 -1.35 6.78
N MET A 208 10.58 -1.60 7.22
CA MET A 208 9.59 -0.58 7.54
C MET A 208 9.57 -0.30 9.03
N GLU A 209 9.43 0.96 9.40
CA GLU A 209 9.25 1.39 10.77
C GLU A 209 8.01 2.25 10.87
N LEU A 210 7.07 1.83 11.71
CA LEU A 210 5.90 2.63 12.07
C LEU A 210 6.02 2.95 13.56
N ASN A 211 6.41 4.18 13.86
CA ASN A 211 6.62 4.67 15.22
C ASN A 211 5.40 5.50 15.64
N ILE A 212 4.93 5.29 16.86
CA ILE A 212 3.79 6.02 17.40
C ILE A 212 4.13 6.43 18.84
N GLU A 213 3.90 7.69 19.18
CA GLU A 213 4.23 8.29 20.46
C GLU A 213 3.06 9.12 21.00
N TRP A 214 2.81 9.06 22.31
CA TRP A 214 1.72 9.81 22.95
C TRP A 214 2.05 10.21 24.40
N GLY A 215 1.22 11.07 25.01
CA GLY A 215 1.56 11.70 26.30
C GLY A 215 1.16 10.95 27.58
N ALA A 216 0.09 10.15 27.55
CA ALA A 216 -0.49 9.51 28.74
C ALA A 216 -0.17 8.00 28.81
N ASN A 217 -0.20 7.42 30.01
CA ASN A 217 -0.05 5.97 30.14
C ASN A 217 -1.29 5.25 29.60
N ALA A 218 -1.09 4.23 28.77
CA ALA A 218 -2.19 3.38 28.33
C ALA A 218 -2.66 2.48 29.49
N PRO A 219 -3.96 2.13 29.55
CA PRO A 219 -4.46 1.12 30.47
C PRO A 219 -3.72 -0.21 30.36
N ALA A 220 -3.75 -1.00 31.45
CA ALA A 220 -3.30 -2.38 31.43
C ALA A 220 -4.05 -3.18 30.35
N ASN A 221 -3.38 -4.17 29.76
CA ASN A 221 -3.95 -5.06 28.75
C ASN A 221 -4.45 -4.34 27.47
N MET A 222 -3.97 -3.12 27.22
CA MET A 222 -4.27 -2.40 26.00
C MET A 222 -3.32 -2.78 24.87
N TYR A 223 -3.91 -3.02 23.70
CA TYR A 223 -3.21 -3.35 22.47
C TYR A 223 -3.54 -2.33 21.38
N MET A 224 -2.57 -2.11 20.52
CA MET A 224 -2.71 -1.34 19.29
C MET A 224 -2.59 -2.28 18.09
N LYS A 225 -3.34 -1.99 17.03
CA LYS A 225 -3.29 -2.70 15.75
C LYS A 225 -3.06 -1.70 14.62
N ALA A 226 -1.98 -1.90 13.88
CA ALA A 226 -1.69 -1.17 12.67
C ALA A 226 -1.93 -2.08 11.46
N ILE A 227 -2.53 -1.55 10.40
CA ILE A 227 -2.73 -2.25 9.13
C ILE A 227 -2.29 -1.32 8.00
N LEU A 228 -1.24 -1.71 7.28
CA LEU A 228 -0.83 -1.10 6.03
C LEU A 228 -1.73 -1.63 4.92
N ILE A 229 -2.42 -0.75 4.22
CA ILE A 229 -3.30 -1.12 3.10
C ILE A 229 -2.79 -0.52 1.78
N GLY A 230 -2.94 -1.29 0.70
CA GLY A 230 -2.47 -0.84 -0.59
C GLY A 230 -2.54 -1.93 -1.65
N THR A 231 -1.84 -1.70 -2.74
CA THR A 231 -1.72 -2.65 -3.84
C THR A 231 -0.33 -3.26 -3.80
N SER A 232 -0.24 -4.59 -3.69
CA SER A 232 1.02 -5.32 -3.80
C SER A 232 1.16 -5.96 -5.17
N VAL A 233 2.38 -6.10 -5.66
CA VAL A 233 2.68 -6.89 -6.85
C VAL A 233 3.17 -8.25 -6.40
N THR A 234 2.50 -9.30 -6.87
CA THR A 234 2.87 -10.70 -6.59
C THR A 234 2.96 -11.49 -7.89
N LYS A 235 3.58 -12.67 -7.85
CA LYS A 235 3.65 -13.57 -9.00
C LYS A 235 2.26 -14.08 -9.36
N TYR A 236 2.01 -14.25 -10.66
CA TYR A 236 0.79 -14.89 -11.16
C TYR A 236 0.74 -16.36 -10.73
#